data_AF-A1C4D9-F1
#
_entry.id   AF-A1C4D9-F1
#
_cell.length_a   1.000
_cell.length_b   1.000
_cell.length_c   1.000
_cell.angle_alpha   90.00
_cell.angle_beta   90.00
_cell.angle_gamma   90.00
#
_symmetry.space_group_name_H-M   'P 1'
#
loop_
_entity.id
_entity.type
_entity.pdbx_description
1 polymer ?
#
loop_
_entity_poly.entity_id
_entity_poly.type
_entity_poly.pdbx_seq_one_letter_code
_entity_poly.pdbx_strand_id
1 'polypeptide(L)'
;MPFSDHIPNIQHARRKDLYTSFPKRMAYIQAFINFTRDDITTFNKGARYLKAAIPGLTHRLYEKMLEFDITARALRTRSTSSEVQVDDYFTIDSPHVQRRKIFWKWYLTRFFSDPSQIEYWQYLEKVGTMHTGKILLHPLTIEYIHMNACLGYLKELLLETIFLHEEMTVAFKFALVRSLSKILCIQNDLIARCHIRDGEEYLEEFSNGEEIPKPEPAVSEREEVASAVSDQKSVSHLSIRSSNNSRPASADDTPASPMSFGRVSSTTTTTASSDTASISSSSRVPLKNPGVIPVFVSPFKAEHSQTYETKIWSSGKGGKSKGLGYRTQ
;
A
#
# COMPACT_ATOMS: atom_id res chain seq x y z
N MET A 1 -45.22 25.96 -22.91
CA MET A 1 -44.46 25.56 -21.71
C MET A 1 -42.99 25.54 -22.07
N PRO A 2 -42.13 26.39 -21.49
CA PRO A 2 -40.70 26.14 -21.53
C PRO A 2 -40.40 24.93 -20.63
N PHE A 3 -39.50 24.05 -21.07
CA PHE A 3 -38.88 23.10 -20.15
C PHE A 3 -37.93 23.90 -19.26
N SER A 4 -37.98 23.69 -17.94
CA SER A 4 -37.04 24.33 -17.03
C SER A 4 -35.74 23.56 -17.09
N ASP A 5 -34.71 24.12 -17.74
CA ASP A 5 -33.36 23.57 -17.80
C ASP A 5 -32.65 23.71 -16.44
N HIS A 6 -33.20 23.05 -15.43
CA HIS A 6 -32.52 22.73 -14.18
C HIS A 6 -31.49 21.63 -14.43
N ILE A 7 -30.41 22.01 -15.12
CA ILE A 7 -29.13 21.33 -14.99
C ILE A 7 -28.78 21.36 -13.49
N PRO A 8 -28.73 20.21 -12.79
CA PRO A 8 -28.41 20.21 -11.36
C PRO A 8 -27.00 20.76 -11.16
N ASN A 9 -26.85 21.65 -10.17
CA ASN A 9 -25.65 22.46 -9.94
C ASN A 9 -24.35 21.65 -10.09
N ILE A 10 -23.64 21.85 -11.22
CA ILE A 10 -22.48 21.04 -11.60
C ILE A 10 -21.32 21.35 -10.65
N GLN A 11 -20.95 20.37 -9.84
CA GLN A 11 -19.82 20.50 -8.92
C GLN A 11 -18.50 20.55 -9.71
N HIS A 12 -17.83 21.70 -9.64
CA HIS A 12 -16.61 21.96 -10.39
C HIS A 12 -15.38 21.29 -9.75
N ALA A 13 -14.74 20.38 -10.50
CA ALA A 13 -13.50 19.73 -10.12
C ALA A 13 -12.38 20.02 -11.15
N ARG A 14 -11.35 20.77 -10.76
CA ARG A 14 -10.22 21.10 -11.65
C ARG A 14 -9.25 19.91 -11.74
N ARG A 15 -8.87 19.49 -12.95
CA ARG A 15 -7.91 18.37 -13.17
C ARG A 15 -6.66 18.50 -12.29
N LYS A 16 -5.96 19.65 -12.35
CA LYS A 16 -4.76 19.94 -11.54
C LYS A 16 -4.98 19.76 -10.03
N ASP A 17 -6.13 20.16 -9.50
CA ASP A 17 -6.45 20.00 -8.07
C ASP A 17 -6.55 18.51 -7.64
N LEU A 18 -7.03 17.62 -8.52
CA LEU A 18 -7.20 16.19 -8.24
C LEU A 18 -5.87 15.42 -8.14
N TYR A 19 -4.78 15.96 -8.69
CA TYR A 19 -3.44 15.35 -8.61
C TYR A 19 -2.54 16.06 -7.61
N THR A 20 -2.65 17.40 -7.49
CA THR A 20 -1.82 18.21 -6.58
C THR A 20 -2.37 18.39 -5.17
N SER A 21 -3.67 18.17 -4.92
CA SER A 21 -4.30 18.47 -3.63
C SER A 21 -5.10 17.29 -3.06
N PHE A 22 -4.50 16.58 -2.11
CA PHE A 22 -5.11 15.42 -1.44
C PHE A 22 -6.52 15.71 -0.87
N PRO A 23 -6.79 16.82 -0.16
CA PRO A 23 -8.14 17.11 0.34
C PRO A 23 -9.17 17.31 -0.78
N LYS A 24 -8.78 17.93 -1.91
CA LYS A 24 -9.69 18.15 -3.04
C LYS A 24 -9.98 16.86 -3.81
N ARG A 25 -8.96 16.01 -4.00
CA ARG A 25 -9.16 14.65 -4.56
C ARG A 25 -10.11 13.83 -3.68
N MET A 26 -9.89 13.85 -2.36
CA MET A 26 -10.73 13.14 -1.40
C MET A 26 -12.18 13.63 -1.42
N ALA A 27 -12.40 14.96 -1.39
CA ALA A 27 -13.73 15.55 -1.50
C ALA A 27 -14.44 15.18 -2.80
N TYR A 28 -13.75 15.21 -3.94
CA TYR A 28 -14.30 14.79 -5.23
C TYR A 28 -14.74 13.32 -5.22
N ILE A 29 -13.88 12.39 -4.78
CA ILE A 29 -14.21 10.96 -4.78
C ILE A 29 -15.36 10.67 -3.81
N GLN A 30 -15.32 11.23 -2.59
CA GLN A 30 -16.37 11.05 -1.59
C GLN A 30 -17.72 11.61 -2.07
N ALA A 31 -17.75 12.77 -2.74
CA ALA A 31 -18.96 13.29 -3.36
C ALA A 31 -19.46 12.39 -4.50
N PHE A 32 -18.57 11.96 -5.40
CA PHE A 32 -18.90 11.15 -6.58
C PHE A 32 -19.52 9.79 -6.21
N ILE A 33 -18.97 9.09 -5.22
CA ILE A 33 -19.54 7.80 -4.73
C ILE A 33 -20.60 7.99 -3.64
N ASN A 34 -21.00 9.24 -3.37
CA ASN A 34 -21.94 9.65 -2.33
C ASN A 34 -21.64 9.01 -0.95
N PHE A 35 -20.40 9.13 -0.48
CA PHE A 35 -19.96 8.63 0.83
C PHE A 35 -20.41 9.58 1.95
N THR A 36 -21.41 9.17 2.73
CA THR A 36 -22.07 10.03 3.73
C THR A 36 -21.68 9.69 5.17
N ARG A 37 -22.11 10.56 6.10
CA ARG A 37 -22.01 10.30 7.55
C ARG A 37 -22.76 9.02 7.97
N ASP A 38 -23.72 8.55 7.19
CA ASP A 38 -24.44 7.29 7.45
C ASP A 38 -23.61 6.07 7.06
N ASP A 39 -22.81 6.14 5.98
CA ASP A 39 -21.85 5.09 5.63
C ASP A 39 -20.77 4.99 6.72
N ILE A 40 -20.24 6.13 7.19
CA ILE A 40 -19.30 6.19 8.33
C ILE A 40 -19.92 5.59 9.59
N THR A 41 -21.15 5.99 9.94
CA THR A 41 -21.86 5.50 11.13
C THR A 41 -22.15 4.01 11.05
N THR A 42 -22.51 3.50 9.88
CA THR A 42 -22.78 2.08 9.63
C THR A 42 -21.50 1.26 9.68
N PHE A 43 -20.42 1.75 9.06
CA PHE A 43 -19.10 1.13 9.11
C PHE A 43 -18.57 1.04 10.55
N ASN A 44 -18.63 2.11 11.32
CA ASN A 44 -18.16 2.13 12.71
C ASN A 44 -18.97 1.19 13.62
N LYS A 45 -20.29 1.03 13.39
CA LYS A 45 -21.11 0.00 14.04
C LYS A 45 -20.68 -1.42 13.65
N GLY A 46 -20.34 -1.64 12.38
CA GLY A 46 -19.92 -2.95 11.85
C GLY A 46 -18.48 -3.35 12.20
N ALA A 47 -17.60 -2.36 12.40
CA ALA A 47 -16.16 -2.56 12.56
C ALA A 47 -15.76 -3.48 13.73
N ARG A 48 -16.60 -3.61 14.77
CA ARG A 48 -16.36 -4.55 15.88
C ARG A 48 -16.32 -6.01 15.41
N TYR A 49 -17.21 -6.37 14.48
CA TYR A 49 -17.33 -7.71 13.92
C TYR A 49 -16.18 -8.01 12.95
N LEU A 50 -15.85 -7.05 12.08
CA LEU A 50 -14.71 -7.15 11.16
C LEU A 50 -13.37 -7.25 11.90
N LYS A 51 -13.23 -6.57 13.05
CA LYS A 51 -12.06 -6.67 13.93
C LYS A 51 -11.90 -8.06 14.55
N ALA A 52 -12.98 -8.72 14.94
CA ALA A 52 -12.93 -10.09 15.45
C ALA A 52 -12.40 -11.08 14.39
N ALA A 53 -12.73 -10.86 13.11
CA ALA A 53 -12.28 -11.70 12.01
C ALA A 53 -10.80 -11.52 11.60
N ILE A 54 -10.10 -10.46 12.06
CA ILE A 54 -8.71 -10.14 11.68
C ILE A 54 -7.76 -11.35 11.67
N PRO A 55 -7.74 -12.25 12.66
CA PRO A 55 -6.83 -13.41 12.65
C PRO A 55 -7.06 -14.35 11.45
N GLY A 56 -8.33 -14.65 11.12
CA GLY A 56 -8.71 -15.50 9.99
C GLY A 56 -8.48 -14.83 8.65
N LEU A 57 -8.87 -13.55 8.52
CA LEU A 57 -8.60 -12.70 7.34
C LEU A 57 -7.09 -12.62 7.03
N THR A 58 -6.27 -12.54 8.09
CA THR A 58 -4.80 -12.54 7.97
C THR A 58 -4.25 -13.90 7.54
N HIS A 59 -4.84 -15.00 8.01
CA HIS A 59 -4.40 -16.34 7.64
C HIS A 59 -4.68 -16.58 6.15
N ARG A 60 -5.95 -16.41 5.72
CA ARG A 60 -6.41 -16.67 4.35
C ARG A 60 -5.73 -15.83 3.28
N LEU A 61 -5.38 -14.56 3.57
CA LEU A 61 -4.58 -13.79 2.61
C LEU A 61 -3.17 -14.35 2.43
N TYR A 62 -2.51 -14.82 3.49
CA TYR A 62 -1.17 -15.39 3.37
C TYR A 62 -1.17 -16.76 2.71
N GLU A 63 -2.26 -17.53 2.81
CA GLU A 63 -2.48 -18.70 1.95
C GLU A 63 -2.60 -18.25 0.48
N LYS A 64 -3.44 -17.24 0.21
CA LYS A 64 -3.68 -16.75 -1.16
C LYS A 64 -2.44 -16.18 -1.85
N MET A 65 -1.56 -15.50 -1.11
CA MET A 65 -0.27 -15.02 -1.63
C MET A 65 0.76 -16.14 -1.88
N LEU A 66 0.51 -17.36 -1.39
CA LEU A 66 1.33 -18.54 -1.62
C LEU A 66 0.78 -19.48 -2.72
N GLU A 67 -0.45 -19.26 -3.19
CA GLU A 67 -1.02 -19.99 -4.34
C GLU A 67 -0.34 -19.64 -5.68
N PHE A 68 0.26 -18.45 -5.80
CA PHE A 68 0.88 -17.95 -7.03
C PHE A 68 2.38 -17.70 -6.85
N ASP A 69 3.17 -18.13 -7.83
CA ASP A 69 4.64 -18.06 -7.80
C ASP A 69 5.14 -16.62 -7.64
N ILE A 70 4.59 -15.66 -8.38
CA ILE A 70 5.04 -14.25 -8.36
C ILE A 70 4.79 -13.56 -7.01
N THR A 71 3.68 -13.87 -6.33
CA THR A 71 3.41 -13.34 -4.98
C THR A 71 4.20 -14.07 -3.91
N ALA A 72 4.42 -15.38 -4.06
CA ALA A 72 5.25 -16.17 -3.16
C ALA A 72 6.74 -15.77 -3.26
N ARG A 73 7.22 -15.51 -4.49
CA ARG A 73 8.56 -14.98 -4.81
C ARG A 73 8.76 -13.61 -4.16
N ALA A 74 7.78 -12.70 -4.30
CA ALA A 74 7.80 -11.38 -3.66
C ALA A 74 7.89 -11.44 -2.11
N LEU A 75 7.46 -12.54 -1.46
CA LEU A 75 7.68 -12.72 -0.03
C LEU A 75 9.16 -12.94 0.33
N ARG A 76 10.00 -13.44 -0.59
CA ARG A 76 11.47 -13.44 -0.44
C ARG A 76 12.11 -12.18 -1.02
N THR A 77 11.97 -11.95 -2.33
CA THR A 77 12.67 -10.90 -3.10
C THR A 77 12.29 -9.47 -2.71
N ARG A 78 11.12 -9.28 -2.08
CA ARG A 78 10.46 -7.97 -1.86
C ARG A 78 10.12 -7.22 -3.15
N SER A 79 10.14 -7.87 -4.32
CA SER A 79 9.66 -7.28 -5.57
C SER A 79 8.93 -8.31 -6.45
N THR A 80 7.82 -7.92 -7.08
CA THR A 80 7.15 -8.74 -8.11
C THR A 80 7.96 -8.74 -9.41
N SER A 81 8.54 -7.60 -9.78
CA SER A 81 9.40 -7.41 -10.96
C SER A 81 10.80 -8.03 -10.85
N SER A 82 11.02 -8.98 -9.95
CA SER A 82 12.32 -9.62 -9.72
C SER A 82 12.30 -11.03 -10.27
N GLU A 83 13.10 -11.27 -11.31
CA GLU A 83 13.33 -12.60 -11.92
C GLU A 83 14.47 -13.37 -11.23
N VAL A 84 14.79 -13.05 -9.98
CA VAL A 84 15.73 -13.84 -9.18
C VAL A 84 15.08 -15.18 -8.86
N GLN A 85 15.73 -16.27 -9.24
CA GLN A 85 15.28 -17.63 -8.94
C GLN A 85 15.18 -17.84 -7.42
N VAL A 86 14.14 -18.57 -7.02
CA VAL A 86 13.84 -18.93 -5.63
C VAL A 86 13.56 -20.42 -5.60
N ASP A 87 14.50 -21.19 -5.07
CA ASP A 87 14.40 -22.65 -4.99
C ASP A 87 13.38 -23.06 -3.91
N ASP A 88 13.49 -22.47 -2.72
CA ASP A 88 12.61 -22.72 -1.57
C ASP A 88 11.50 -21.65 -1.46
N TYR A 89 10.27 -21.95 -1.84
CA TYR A 89 9.13 -21.07 -1.49
C TYR A 89 8.82 -21.13 0.03
N PHE A 90 8.24 -20.05 0.58
CA PHE A 90 7.77 -20.09 1.97
C PHE A 90 6.44 -20.85 2.07
N THR A 91 6.27 -21.60 3.15
CA THR A 91 4.99 -22.20 3.55
C THR A 91 4.20 -21.26 4.47
N ILE A 92 2.91 -21.54 4.67
CA ILE A 92 2.02 -20.75 5.55
C ILE A 92 2.51 -20.67 7.01
N ASP A 93 3.29 -21.66 7.44
CA ASP A 93 3.89 -21.79 8.78
C ASP A 93 5.36 -21.39 8.85
N SER A 94 5.97 -21.04 7.72
CA SER A 94 7.35 -20.53 7.70
C SER A 94 7.50 -19.33 8.65
N PRO A 95 8.54 -19.29 9.52
CA PRO A 95 8.70 -18.20 10.49
C PRO A 95 8.73 -16.79 9.89
N HIS A 96 9.13 -16.65 8.62
CA HIS A 96 9.06 -15.39 7.89
C HIS A 96 7.62 -14.96 7.58
N VAL A 97 6.76 -15.88 7.15
CA VAL A 97 5.33 -15.64 6.92
C VAL A 97 4.63 -15.33 8.25
N GLN A 98 4.86 -16.14 9.28
CA GLN A 98 4.26 -15.94 10.60
C GLN A 98 4.66 -14.59 11.25
N ARG A 99 5.90 -14.13 11.03
CA ARG A 99 6.31 -12.74 11.38
C ARG A 99 5.59 -11.69 10.53
N ARG A 100 5.59 -11.82 9.19
CA ARG A 100 4.99 -10.81 8.28
C ARG A 100 3.48 -10.65 8.45
N LYS A 101 2.76 -11.70 8.90
CA LYS A 101 1.33 -11.65 9.27
C LYS A 101 1.01 -10.50 10.27
N ILE A 102 1.97 -10.00 11.06
CA ILE A 102 1.73 -8.85 11.97
C ILE A 102 1.41 -7.54 11.23
N PHE A 103 2.08 -7.26 10.10
CA PHE A 103 1.85 -6.03 9.34
C PHE A 103 0.44 -5.98 8.77
N TRP A 104 -0.09 -7.13 8.33
CA TRP A 104 -1.46 -7.24 7.85
C TRP A 104 -2.49 -7.10 8.98
N LYS A 105 -2.19 -7.59 10.19
CA LYS A 105 -3.03 -7.33 11.38
C LYS A 105 -3.09 -5.84 11.70
N TRP A 106 -1.96 -5.12 11.63
CA TRP A 106 -1.93 -3.66 11.82
C TRP A 106 -2.68 -2.91 10.72
N TYR A 107 -2.47 -3.30 9.45
CA TYR A 107 -3.23 -2.80 8.32
C TYR A 107 -4.75 -2.94 8.55
N LEU A 108 -5.26 -4.14 8.82
CA LEU A 108 -6.70 -4.37 9.05
C LEU A 108 -7.21 -3.62 10.28
N THR A 109 -6.43 -3.55 11.36
CA THR A 109 -6.79 -2.78 12.57
C THR A 109 -6.99 -1.29 12.26
N ARG A 110 -6.15 -0.72 11.38
CA ARG A 110 -6.27 0.66 10.89
C ARG A 110 -7.38 0.82 9.86
N PHE A 111 -7.52 -0.11 8.92
CA PHE A 111 -8.59 -0.11 7.91
C PHE A 111 -9.99 -0.15 8.55
N PHE A 112 -10.17 -0.88 9.66
CA PHE A 112 -11.40 -0.85 10.46
C PHE A 112 -11.42 0.23 11.56
N SER A 113 -10.52 1.22 11.53
CA SER A 113 -10.63 2.42 12.39
C SER A 113 -11.56 3.46 11.75
N ASP A 114 -11.84 4.57 12.44
CA ASP A 114 -12.89 5.52 12.03
C ASP A 114 -12.48 6.33 10.76
N PRO A 115 -13.22 6.22 9.64
CA PRO A 115 -12.93 6.96 8.41
C PRO A 115 -13.34 8.45 8.46
N SER A 116 -13.83 8.96 9.59
CA SER A 116 -14.20 10.37 9.76
C SER A 116 -13.01 11.35 9.74
N GLN A 117 -11.79 10.87 10.01
CA GLN A 117 -10.58 11.69 10.14
C GLN A 117 -9.71 11.66 8.88
N ILE A 118 -9.00 12.75 8.56
CA ILE A 118 -8.19 12.81 7.32
C ILE A 118 -6.94 11.91 7.41
N GLU A 119 -6.43 11.68 8.62
CA GLU A 119 -5.30 10.82 8.95
C GLU A 119 -5.58 9.34 8.63
N TYR A 120 -6.84 8.90 8.68
CA TYR A 120 -7.25 7.57 8.23
C TYR A 120 -6.93 7.38 6.75
N TRP A 121 -7.34 8.35 5.92
CA TRP A 121 -7.14 8.30 4.47
C TRP A 121 -5.66 8.49 4.10
N GLN A 122 -4.94 9.37 4.79
CA GLN A 122 -3.49 9.52 4.64
C GLN A 122 -2.74 8.22 4.98
N TYR A 123 -3.18 7.48 6.00
CA TYR A 123 -2.61 6.17 6.30
C TYR A 123 -2.84 5.15 5.17
N LEU A 124 -4.03 5.14 4.55
CA LEU A 124 -4.32 4.25 3.40
C LEU A 124 -3.51 4.63 2.14
N GLU A 125 -3.33 5.92 1.85
CA GLU A 125 -2.39 6.37 0.81
C GLU A 125 -0.95 5.93 1.12
N LYS A 126 -0.54 6.05 2.39
CA LYS A 126 0.81 5.64 2.83
C LYS A 126 1.04 4.14 2.65
N VAL A 127 0.02 3.29 2.80
CA VAL A 127 0.10 1.86 2.47
C VAL A 127 0.39 1.66 0.98
N GLY A 128 -0.30 2.38 0.08
CA GLY A 128 0.05 2.39 -1.35
C GLY A 128 1.51 2.81 -1.58
N THR A 129 1.93 3.93 -0.97
CA THR A 129 3.30 4.44 -1.09
C THR A 129 4.35 3.42 -0.62
N MET A 130 4.09 2.64 0.43
CA MET A 130 5.03 1.63 0.95
C MET A 130 5.37 0.53 -0.07
N HIS A 131 4.48 0.27 -1.04
CA HIS A 131 4.65 -0.77 -2.06
C HIS A 131 5.27 -0.25 -3.37
N THR A 132 5.69 1.02 -3.41
CA THR A 132 6.41 1.63 -4.54
C THR A 132 7.93 1.45 -4.49
N GLY A 133 8.47 0.83 -3.43
CA GLY A 133 9.90 0.76 -3.14
C GLY A 133 10.52 2.02 -2.53
N LYS A 134 9.87 3.20 -2.68
CA LYS A 134 10.50 4.53 -2.49
C LYS A 134 10.68 5.01 -1.04
N ILE A 135 10.07 4.36 -0.04
CA ILE A 135 9.94 4.93 1.33
C ILE A 135 10.26 3.99 2.50
N LEU A 136 10.67 2.74 2.24
CA LEU A 136 11.07 1.78 3.26
C LEU A 136 12.59 1.60 3.21
N LEU A 137 13.25 1.41 4.37
CA LEU A 137 14.71 1.19 4.41
C LEU A 137 15.15 -0.04 3.61
N HIS A 138 14.31 -1.07 3.62
CA HIS A 138 14.36 -2.18 2.69
C HIS A 138 13.22 -2.00 1.68
N PRO A 139 13.49 -1.74 0.38
CA PRO A 139 12.46 -1.55 -0.62
C PRO A 139 11.43 -2.69 -0.64
N LEU A 140 10.20 -2.36 -0.99
CA LEU A 140 9.10 -3.29 -1.26
C LEU A 140 8.39 -2.77 -2.50
N THR A 141 8.56 -3.46 -3.62
CA THR A 141 8.14 -2.99 -4.95
C THR A 141 7.12 -3.97 -5.53
N ILE A 142 5.83 -3.72 -5.28
CA ILE A 142 4.74 -4.58 -5.72
C ILE A 142 3.93 -3.83 -6.76
N GLU A 143 3.81 -4.40 -7.95
CA GLU A 143 3.10 -3.75 -9.06
C GLU A 143 1.59 -3.68 -8.81
N TYR A 144 0.96 -2.63 -9.34
CA TYR A 144 -0.43 -2.28 -9.03
C TYR A 144 -1.43 -3.41 -9.31
N ILE A 145 -1.18 -4.25 -10.32
CA ILE A 145 -2.02 -5.42 -10.64
C ILE A 145 -2.17 -6.37 -9.42
N HIS A 146 -1.08 -6.62 -8.69
CA HIS A 146 -1.09 -7.48 -7.51
C HIS A 146 -1.72 -6.77 -6.29
N MET A 147 -1.52 -5.45 -6.16
CA MET A 147 -2.15 -4.64 -5.12
C MET A 147 -3.68 -4.63 -5.28
N ASN A 148 -4.17 -4.41 -6.50
CA ASN A 148 -5.59 -4.42 -6.86
C ASN A 148 -6.21 -5.83 -6.69
N ALA A 149 -5.51 -6.88 -7.12
CA ALA A 149 -5.97 -8.26 -6.91
C ALA A 149 -6.06 -8.65 -5.42
N CYS A 150 -5.05 -8.26 -4.62
CA CYS A 150 -5.03 -8.44 -3.16
C CYS A 150 -6.21 -7.71 -2.48
N LEU A 151 -6.48 -6.47 -2.88
CA LEU A 151 -7.63 -5.70 -2.37
C LEU A 151 -8.97 -6.30 -2.81
N GLY A 152 -9.04 -6.89 -4.00
CA GLY A 152 -10.19 -7.66 -4.51
C GLY A 152 -10.47 -8.92 -3.68
N TYR A 153 -9.43 -9.70 -3.34
CA TYR A 153 -9.58 -10.88 -2.47
C TYR A 153 -9.92 -10.49 -1.03
N LEU A 154 -9.34 -9.40 -0.50
CA LEU A 154 -9.77 -8.85 0.79
C LEU A 154 -11.27 -8.49 0.76
N LYS A 155 -11.76 -7.84 -0.30
CA LYS A 155 -13.19 -7.53 -0.45
C LYS A 155 -14.03 -8.79 -0.34
N GLU A 156 -13.70 -9.86 -1.07
CA GLU A 156 -14.38 -11.15 -1.03
C GLU A 156 -14.46 -11.72 0.40
N LEU A 157 -13.32 -11.82 1.09
CA LEU A 157 -13.25 -12.30 2.48
C LEU A 157 -14.11 -11.47 3.45
N LEU A 158 -14.21 -10.16 3.24
CA LEU A 158 -15.04 -9.28 4.08
C LEU A 158 -16.52 -9.39 3.76
N LEU A 159 -16.90 -9.60 2.49
CA LEU A 159 -18.28 -9.91 2.13
C LEU A 159 -18.72 -11.23 2.77
N GLU A 160 -17.90 -12.28 2.65
CA GLU A 160 -18.13 -13.57 3.31
C GLU A 160 -18.31 -13.42 4.82
N THR A 161 -17.40 -12.70 5.48
CA THR A 161 -17.46 -12.38 6.91
C THR A 161 -18.77 -11.68 7.31
N ILE A 162 -19.28 -10.77 6.49
CA ILE A 162 -20.54 -10.05 6.75
C ILE A 162 -21.76 -10.96 6.49
N PHE A 163 -21.76 -11.73 5.41
CA PHE A 163 -22.90 -12.56 5.05
C PHE A 163 -23.08 -13.76 5.97
N LEU A 164 -21.99 -14.39 6.43
CA LEU A 164 -22.04 -15.50 7.39
C LEU A 164 -22.33 -15.06 8.84
N HIS A 165 -22.26 -13.77 9.17
CA HIS A 165 -22.47 -13.32 10.55
C HIS A 165 -23.93 -13.48 11.01
N GLU A 166 -24.18 -14.32 12.01
CA GLU A 166 -25.54 -14.68 12.45
C GLU A 166 -26.30 -13.48 13.04
N GLU A 167 -25.69 -12.72 13.96
CA GLU A 167 -26.35 -11.59 14.65
C GLU A 167 -26.75 -10.40 13.75
N MET A 168 -26.24 -10.32 12.51
CA MET A 168 -26.47 -9.14 11.66
C MET A 168 -27.78 -9.28 10.89
N THR A 169 -28.70 -8.31 11.06
CA THR A 169 -29.91 -8.23 10.23
C THR A 169 -29.56 -8.02 8.75
N VAL A 170 -30.37 -8.54 7.83
CA VAL A 170 -30.14 -8.44 6.37
C VAL A 170 -29.97 -6.99 5.93
N ALA A 171 -30.78 -6.07 6.47
CA ALA A 171 -30.67 -4.63 6.20
C ALA A 171 -29.31 -4.06 6.67
N PHE A 172 -28.81 -4.48 7.83
CA PHE A 172 -27.50 -4.05 8.32
C PHE A 172 -26.35 -4.67 7.51
N LYS A 173 -26.44 -5.95 7.13
CA LYS A 173 -25.49 -6.60 6.21
C LYS A 173 -25.36 -5.80 4.91
N PHE A 174 -26.48 -5.47 4.27
CA PHE A 174 -26.51 -4.69 3.03
C PHE A 174 -25.90 -3.28 3.21
N ALA A 175 -26.29 -2.55 4.27
CA ALA A 175 -25.78 -1.21 4.54
C ALA A 175 -24.25 -1.22 4.83
N LEU A 176 -23.76 -2.22 5.57
CA LEU A 176 -22.35 -2.40 5.88
C LEU A 176 -21.54 -2.77 4.63
N VAL A 177 -22.04 -3.68 3.79
CA VAL A 177 -21.46 -4.01 2.47
C VAL A 177 -21.36 -2.78 1.57
N ARG A 178 -22.40 -1.93 1.54
CA ARG A 178 -22.39 -0.68 0.76
C ARG A 178 -21.33 0.30 1.29
N SER A 179 -21.27 0.48 2.61
CA SER A 179 -20.30 1.38 3.27
C SER A 179 -18.86 0.92 3.03
N LEU A 180 -18.59 -0.37 3.22
CA LEU A 180 -17.29 -0.99 2.99
C LEU A 180 -16.86 -0.90 1.52
N SER A 181 -17.79 -1.11 0.57
CA SER A 181 -17.49 -1.02 -0.87
C SER A 181 -17.02 0.38 -1.29
N LYS A 182 -17.55 1.44 -0.66
CA LYS A 182 -17.10 2.82 -0.88
C LYS A 182 -15.69 3.07 -0.31
N ILE A 183 -15.42 2.57 0.90
CA ILE A 183 -14.09 2.68 1.54
C ILE A 183 -13.02 1.94 0.72
N LEU A 184 -13.32 0.73 0.24
CA LEU A 184 -12.44 -0.02 -0.66
C LEU A 184 -12.22 0.69 -2.01
N CYS A 185 -13.25 1.34 -2.55
CA CYS A 185 -13.12 2.14 -3.77
C CYS A 185 -12.18 3.35 -3.59
N ILE A 186 -12.34 4.11 -2.50
CA ILE A 186 -11.44 5.22 -2.17
C ILE A 186 -10.01 4.70 -1.95
N GLN A 187 -9.85 3.59 -1.23
CA GLN A 187 -8.52 3.01 -1.01
C GLN A 187 -7.87 2.57 -2.33
N ASN A 188 -8.62 1.98 -3.26
CA ASN A 188 -8.06 1.55 -4.53
C ASN A 188 -7.55 2.75 -5.35
N ASP A 189 -8.26 3.89 -5.33
CA ASP A 189 -7.77 5.14 -5.91
C ASP A 189 -6.46 5.61 -5.25
N LEU A 190 -6.41 5.65 -3.92
CA LEU A 190 -5.23 6.08 -3.16
C LEU A 190 -4.00 5.18 -3.43
N ILE A 191 -4.21 3.88 -3.64
CA ILE A 191 -3.16 2.96 -4.06
C ILE A 191 -2.80 3.19 -5.53
N ALA A 192 -3.76 3.25 -6.45
CA ALA A 192 -3.53 3.46 -7.87
C ALA A 192 -2.74 4.76 -8.14
N ARG A 193 -3.07 5.84 -7.43
CA ARG A 193 -2.35 7.14 -7.45
C ARG A 193 -0.86 7.03 -7.12
N CYS A 194 -0.42 5.97 -6.44
CA CYS A 194 1.00 5.71 -6.15
C CYS A 194 1.75 5.01 -7.31
N HIS A 195 1.04 4.52 -8.33
CA HIS A 195 1.60 3.72 -9.43
C HIS A 195 1.26 4.24 -10.85
N ILE A 196 0.15 4.98 -11.03
CA ILE A 196 -0.21 5.58 -12.32
C ILE A 196 0.57 6.88 -12.59
N ARG A 197 0.71 7.23 -13.87
CA ARG A 197 1.46 8.41 -14.35
C ARG A 197 0.61 9.66 -14.59
N ASP A 198 -0.71 9.53 -14.45
CA ASP A 198 -1.65 10.64 -14.57
C ASP A 198 -1.31 11.79 -13.61
N GLY A 199 -1.19 13.01 -14.13
CA GLY A 199 -0.91 14.20 -13.32
C GLY A 199 0.58 14.47 -13.12
N GLU A 200 1.48 13.68 -13.71
CA GLU A 200 2.92 14.01 -13.80
C GLU A 200 3.14 15.38 -14.45
N GLU A 201 2.24 15.81 -15.36
CA GLU A 201 2.28 17.14 -15.98
C GLU A 201 2.19 18.32 -14.98
N TYR A 202 1.76 18.06 -13.74
CA TYR A 202 1.65 19.06 -12.68
C TYR A 202 2.78 18.99 -11.64
N LEU A 203 3.79 18.13 -11.84
CA LEU A 203 4.96 18.03 -10.95
C LEU A 203 6.07 18.99 -11.37
N GLU A 204 6.34 19.10 -12.68
CA GLU A 204 7.43 19.91 -13.24
C GLU A 204 7.25 21.42 -13.01
N GLU A 205 6.00 21.87 -12.90
CA GLU A 205 5.63 23.27 -12.56
C GLU A 205 6.13 23.70 -11.17
N PHE A 206 6.43 22.77 -10.25
CA PHE A 206 7.01 23.11 -8.94
C PHE A 206 8.54 23.29 -8.99
N SER A 207 9.25 22.56 -9.86
CA SER A 207 10.71 22.66 -10.00
C SER A 207 11.18 23.93 -10.70
N ASN A 208 10.34 24.53 -11.55
CA ASN A 208 10.69 25.74 -12.30
C ASN A 208 10.35 27.05 -11.54
N GLY A 209 9.98 26.96 -10.26
CA GLY A 209 9.52 28.10 -9.44
C GLY A 209 10.54 28.67 -8.45
N GLU A 210 11.67 28.00 -8.19
CA GLU A 210 12.73 28.47 -7.29
C GLU A 210 13.98 28.91 -8.06
N GLU A 211 13.91 30.05 -8.76
CA GLU A 211 15.13 30.82 -9.05
C GLU A 211 15.69 31.35 -7.73
N ILE A 212 16.72 30.68 -7.20
CA ILE A 212 17.48 31.15 -6.04
C ILE A 212 18.14 32.49 -6.40
N PRO A 213 17.82 33.61 -5.73
CA PRO A 213 18.50 34.87 -5.97
C PRO A 213 19.99 34.73 -5.61
N LYS A 214 20.88 35.02 -6.57
CA LYS A 214 22.32 35.07 -6.28
C LYS A 214 22.58 36.20 -5.27
N PRO A 215 23.31 35.93 -4.16
CA PRO A 215 23.72 37.01 -3.27
C PRO A 215 24.73 37.92 -4.00
N GLU A 216 24.53 39.24 -3.88
CA GLU A 216 25.50 40.23 -4.36
C GLU A 216 26.79 40.19 -3.53
N PRO A 217 27.95 40.53 -4.12
CA PRO A 217 29.23 40.52 -3.41
C PRO A 217 29.30 41.66 -2.40
N ALA A 218 29.45 41.33 -1.12
CA ALA A 218 29.65 42.32 -0.07
C ALA A 218 31.02 43.02 -0.22
N VAL A 219 31.01 44.36 -0.20
CA VAL A 219 32.23 45.17 -0.14
C VAL A 219 32.81 45.11 1.27
N SER A 220 34.10 44.76 1.40
CA SER A 220 34.82 44.75 2.67
C SER A 220 36.04 45.69 2.62
N GLU A 221 35.94 46.83 3.30
CA GLU A 221 37.11 47.63 3.63
C GLU A 221 37.91 46.94 4.76
N ARG A 222 39.23 46.79 4.58
CA ARG A 222 40.25 47.46 5.42
C ARG A 222 41.69 46.99 5.17
N GLU A 223 42.54 48.00 5.02
CA GLU A 223 43.89 48.18 5.59
C GLU A 223 44.99 47.13 5.35
N GLU A 224 46.14 47.63 4.89
CA GLU A 224 47.36 46.88 4.60
C GLU A 224 48.19 46.60 5.87
N VAL A 225 48.87 45.45 5.91
CA VAL A 225 50.24 45.35 6.45
C VAL A 225 51.04 44.42 5.55
N ALA A 226 52.18 44.88 5.03
CA ALA A 226 52.98 44.14 4.05
C ALA A 226 54.10 43.31 4.69
N SER A 227 54.44 42.17 4.07
CA SER A 227 55.80 41.61 4.10
C SER A 227 56.07 40.77 2.84
N ALA A 228 57.35 40.66 2.49
CA ALA A 228 57.86 40.07 1.25
C ALA A 228 58.37 38.61 1.48
N VAL A 229 58.89 37.82 0.53
CA VAL A 229 59.28 38.02 -0.88
C VAL A 229 59.45 36.65 -1.61
N SER A 230 59.32 36.59 -2.95
CA SER A 230 59.95 35.58 -3.87
C SER A 230 59.47 34.09 -3.81
N ASP A 231 59.56 33.23 -4.84
CA ASP A 231 59.69 33.44 -6.30
C ASP A 231 59.24 32.24 -7.19
N GLN A 232 59.03 32.51 -8.49
CA GLN A 232 59.25 31.68 -9.70
C GLN A 232 58.87 30.17 -9.83
N LYS A 233 58.17 29.88 -10.96
CA LYS A 233 58.35 28.74 -11.92
C LYS A 233 57.92 27.30 -11.52
N SER A 234 57.59 26.37 -12.44
CA SER A 234 57.17 26.41 -13.87
C SER A 234 56.84 24.99 -14.41
N VAL A 235 56.07 24.90 -15.52
CA VAL A 235 55.90 23.73 -16.47
C VAL A 235 55.40 22.37 -15.90
N SER A 236 54.81 21.43 -16.66
CA SER A 236 53.98 21.45 -17.89
C SER A 236 53.50 20.03 -18.24
N HIS A 237 52.47 19.88 -19.10
CA HIS A 237 52.16 18.65 -19.87
C HIS A 237 51.68 17.43 -19.03
N LEU A 238 50.90 16.45 -19.54
CA LEU A 238 50.50 16.06 -20.91
C LEU A 238 48.96 15.86 -21.00
N SER A 239 48.41 15.94 -22.22
CA SER A 239 47.09 15.39 -22.58
C SER A 239 47.23 14.47 -23.80
N ILE A 240 46.58 13.30 -23.80
CA ILE A 240 46.35 12.47 -25.00
C ILE A 240 44.89 11.97 -25.00
N ARG A 241 44.35 11.74 -26.20
CA ARG A 241 42.93 11.56 -26.55
C ARG A 241 42.81 10.49 -27.66
N SER A 242 41.59 9.98 -27.90
CA SER A 242 41.14 9.30 -29.14
C SER A 242 41.56 7.83 -29.36
N SER A 243 40.86 7.01 -30.16
CA SER A 243 39.46 7.05 -30.66
C SER A 243 38.98 5.73 -31.30
N ASN A 244 37.65 5.55 -31.33
CA ASN A 244 36.74 4.83 -32.25
C ASN A 244 37.26 3.85 -33.34
N ASN A 245 36.62 2.66 -33.45
CA ASN A 245 36.05 2.00 -34.66
C ASN A 245 35.63 0.54 -34.32
N SER A 246 34.83 -0.25 -35.08
CA SER A 246 33.63 -0.02 -35.92
C SER A 246 32.94 -1.39 -36.24
N ARG A 247 31.67 -1.39 -36.72
CA ARG A 247 30.86 -2.58 -37.19
C ARG A 247 31.13 -2.90 -38.70
N PRO A 248 30.48 -3.87 -39.45
CA PRO A 248 29.29 -4.75 -39.19
C PRO A 248 29.34 -6.23 -39.73
N ALA A 249 28.18 -6.95 -39.68
CA ALA A 249 27.68 -8.01 -40.62
C ALA A 249 28.35 -9.43 -40.63
N SER A 250 27.72 -10.56 -41.02
CA SER A 250 26.31 -10.94 -41.37
C SER A 250 26.12 -12.48 -41.53
N ALA A 251 24.88 -12.99 -41.35
CA ALA A 251 24.21 -14.16 -41.99
C ALA A 251 24.83 -15.59 -41.95
N ASP A 252 24.12 -16.74 -41.94
CA ASP A 252 22.74 -17.23 -41.62
C ASP A 252 22.87 -18.81 -41.52
N ASP A 253 21.92 -19.75 -41.44
CA ASP A 253 20.44 -19.88 -41.55
C ASP A 253 19.92 -21.03 -40.60
N THR A 254 19.17 -22.04 -41.10
CA THR A 254 18.29 -22.97 -40.33
C THR A 254 18.39 -24.42 -40.93
N PRO A 255 17.36 -25.27 -41.27
CA PRO A 255 15.90 -25.36 -40.99
C PRO A 255 15.35 -26.75 -40.50
N ALA A 256 14.05 -26.78 -40.16
CA ALA A 256 13.08 -27.92 -40.20
C ALA A 256 13.13 -29.09 -39.18
N SER A 257 12.03 -29.77 -38.78
CA SER A 257 10.58 -29.45 -38.66
C SER A 257 9.91 -30.40 -37.58
N PRO A 258 8.65 -30.92 -37.60
CA PRO A 258 7.76 -30.75 -36.43
C PRO A 258 7.07 -32.02 -35.87
N MET A 259 6.28 -31.87 -34.80
CA MET A 259 5.20 -32.80 -34.43
C MET A 259 4.02 -32.07 -33.80
N SER A 260 2.79 -32.55 -34.03
CA SER A 260 1.55 -31.96 -33.50
C SER A 260 0.43 -32.99 -33.38
N PHE A 261 0.01 -33.27 -32.14
CA PHE A 261 -1.24 -33.94 -31.76
C PHE A 261 -1.62 -33.46 -30.34
N GLY A 262 -2.89 -33.24 -29.97
CA GLY A 262 -4.12 -33.30 -30.77
C GLY A 262 -5.29 -32.62 -30.04
N ARG A 263 -6.38 -32.34 -30.77
CA ARG A 263 -7.57 -31.62 -30.26
C ARG A 263 -8.71 -32.60 -29.96
N VAL A 264 -9.27 -32.54 -28.75
CA VAL A 264 -10.57 -33.15 -28.43
C VAL A 264 -11.42 -32.16 -27.63
N SER A 265 -12.72 -32.14 -27.91
CA SER A 265 -13.72 -31.42 -27.12
C SER A 265 -15.05 -32.16 -27.20
N SER A 266 -15.63 -32.58 -26.07
CA SER A 266 -17.05 -32.95 -26.01
C SER A 266 -17.59 -33.16 -24.59
N THR A 267 -18.79 -32.62 -24.37
CA THR A 267 -19.89 -33.13 -23.52
C THR A 267 -19.71 -33.34 -22.01
N THR A 268 -20.56 -32.59 -21.30
CA THR A 268 -21.16 -32.88 -19.99
C THR A 268 -21.81 -34.26 -19.88
N THR A 269 -21.75 -34.88 -18.70
CA THR A 269 -22.77 -35.83 -18.22
C THR A 269 -23.13 -35.52 -16.77
N THR A 270 -24.41 -35.26 -16.51
CA THR A 270 -24.94 -35.07 -15.15
C THR A 270 -25.42 -36.40 -14.59
N THR A 271 -24.90 -36.82 -13.44
CA THR A 271 -25.46 -37.92 -12.63
C THR A 271 -25.44 -37.52 -11.16
N ALA A 272 -26.61 -37.47 -10.54
CA ALA A 272 -26.78 -37.25 -9.11
C ALA A 272 -27.22 -38.54 -8.42
N SER A 273 -26.54 -38.88 -7.33
CA SER A 273 -26.99 -39.66 -6.17
C SER A 273 -25.95 -39.39 -5.07
N SER A 274 -26.30 -38.97 -3.85
CA SER A 274 -27.06 -39.73 -2.85
C SER A 274 -26.28 -40.95 -2.37
N ASP A 275 -25.64 -40.83 -1.20
CA ASP A 275 -26.09 -41.57 -0.02
C ASP A 275 -25.49 -40.99 1.27
N THR A 276 -25.98 -41.47 2.43
CA THR A 276 -25.80 -40.86 3.76
C THR A 276 -25.33 -41.87 4.81
N ALA A 277 -24.97 -41.37 6.01
CA ALA A 277 -24.73 -42.13 7.25
C ALA A 277 -23.40 -42.92 7.34
N SER A 278 -22.76 -43.09 8.52
CA SER A 278 -22.98 -42.46 9.84
C SER A 278 -21.84 -42.68 10.86
N ILE A 279 -21.52 -41.62 11.60
CA ILE A 279 -21.36 -41.54 13.09
C ILE A 279 -20.28 -42.40 13.82
N SER A 280 -19.64 -41.72 14.80
CA SER A 280 -18.77 -42.23 15.89
C SER A 280 -17.27 -42.39 15.55
N SER A 281 -16.33 -42.30 16.51
CA SER A 281 -16.50 -42.14 17.97
C SER A 281 -15.51 -41.12 18.60
N SER A 282 -15.89 -40.61 19.78
CA SER A 282 -15.14 -39.62 20.56
C SER A 282 -13.89 -40.20 21.23
N SER A 283 -12.84 -39.38 21.39
CA SER A 283 -11.89 -39.50 22.50
C SER A 283 -11.58 -38.11 23.08
N ARG A 284 -11.48 -38.02 24.42
CA ARG A 284 -11.45 -36.75 25.17
C ARG A 284 -10.44 -36.85 26.32
N VAL A 285 -9.51 -35.89 26.40
CA VAL A 285 -8.40 -35.84 27.37
C VAL A 285 -8.39 -34.44 28.04
N PRO A 286 -8.03 -34.27 29.33
CA PRO A 286 -8.79 -33.35 30.19
C PRO A 286 -8.44 -31.86 30.19
N LEU A 287 -9.40 -31.09 30.69
CA LEU A 287 -9.30 -29.67 31.05
C LEU A 287 -8.32 -29.46 32.23
N LYS A 288 -7.52 -28.39 32.18
CA LYS A 288 -6.83 -27.81 33.34
C LYS A 288 -7.36 -26.39 33.61
N ASN A 289 -7.27 -25.96 34.88
CA ASN A 289 -8.01 -24.81 35.41
C ASN A 289 -7.58 -23.44 34.83
N PRO A 290 -8.47 -22.43 34.89
CA PRO A 290 -8.22 -21.12 34.29
C PRO A 290 -7.26 -20.27 35.13
N GLY A 291 -6.39 -19.52 34.44
CA GLY A 291 -5.52 -18.52 35.05
C GLY A 291 -4.92 -17.59 34.00
N VAL A 292 -5.10 -16.28 34.21
CA VAL A 292 -4.52 -15.17 33.44
C VAL A 292 -4.75 -15.24 31.92
N ILE A 293 -5.79 -14.53 31.45
CA ILE A 293 -5.83 -14.07 30.05
C ILE A 293 -4.61 -13.15 29.85
N PRO A 294 -3.73 -13.40 28.85
CA PRO A 294 -2.64 -12.48 28.56
C PRO A 294 -3.24 -11.17 28.06
N VAL A 295 -3.19 -10.13 28.90
CA VAL A 295 -3.64 -8.79 28.54
C VAL A 295 -2.86 -8.33 27.32
N PHE A 296 -3.57 -8.06 26.22
CA PHE A 296 -2.98 -7.51 25.01
C PHE A 296 -2.48 -6.08 25.30
N VAL A 297 -1.23 -5.97 25.75
CA VAL A 297 -0.55 -4.69 25.94
C VAL A 297 -0.28 -4.12 24.55
N SER A 298 -1.22 -3.26 24.13
CA SER A 298 -1.12 -2.48 22.92
C SER A 298 0.24 -1.75 22.86
N PRO A 299 1.07 -1.94 21.81
CA PRO A 299 2.43 -1.38 21.71
C PRO A 299 2.45 0.16 21.50
N PHE A 300 1.33 0.81 21.79
CA PHE A 300 1.10 2.24 21.76
C PHE A 300 1.31 2.89 23.15
N LYS A 301 1.52 2.10 24.22
CA LYS A 301 2.18 2.61 25.43
C LYS A 301 3.66 2.82 25.11
N ALA A 302 4.16 4.04 25.33
CA ALA A 302 5.47 4.47 24.86
C ALA A 302 6.62 4.07 25.81
N GLU A 303 6.90 2.77 25.87
CA GLU A 303 8.11 2.19 26.49
C GLU A 303 8.40 0.84 25.79
N HIS A 304 9.69 0.47 25.69
CA HIS A 304 10.26 -0.59 24.84
C HIS A 304 10.45 -0.23 23.35
N SER A 305 11.55 -0.72 22.78
CA SER A 305 12.10 -0.28 21.49
C SER A 305 11.33 -0.84 20.28
N GLN A 306 10.42 -0.03 19.72
CA GLN A 306 9.90 -0.26 18.37
C GLN A 306 11.03 -0.20 17.33
N THR A 307 11.22 -1.28 16.56
CA THR A 307 12.10 -1.23 15.37
C THR A 307 11.54 -0.26 14.33
N TYR A 308 12.40 0.38 13.54
CA TYR A 308 12.02 1.49 12.66
C TYR A 308 10.89 1.14 11.68
N GLU A 309 10.82 -0.11 11.17
CA GLU A 309 9.70 -0.56 10.32
C GLU A 309 8.38 -0.40 11.08
N THR A 310 8.29 -0.88 12.32
CA THR A 310 7.06 -0.82 13.14
C THR A 310 6.66 0.62 13.47
N LYS A 311 7.63 1.55 13.54
CA LYS A 311 7.37 2.99 13.69
C LYS A 311 6.64 3.60 12.48
N ILE A 312 6.84 3.08 11.27
CA ILE A 312 6.11 3.50 10.06
C ILE A 312 4.64 3.07 10.14
N TRP A 313 4.34 1.92 10.78
CA TRP A 313 2.98 1.43 11.00
C TRP A 313 2.28 2.09 12.21
N SER A 314 3.02 2.55 13.21
CA SER A 314 2.47 3.12 14.45
C SER A 314 2.23 4.64 14.41
N SER A 315 3.00 5.40 13.62
CA SER A 315 3.07 6.87 13.67
C SER A 315 1.78 7.63 13.31
N GLY A 316 0.95 7.92 14.30
CA GLY A 316 0.06 9.09 14.28
C GLY A 316 0.77 10.31 14.88
N LYS A 317 0.81 11.45 14.17
CA LYS A 317 1.52 12.66 14.64
C LYS A 317 0.73 13.43 15.70
N GLY A 318 0.82 12.98 16.96
CA GLY A 318 0.41 13.79 18.12
C GLY A 318 1.39 14.95 18.36
N GLY A 319 1.14 16.11 17.75
CA GLY A 319 1.99 17.29 17.90
C GLY A 319 1.86 17.95 19.27
N LYS A 320 2.82 17.71 20.18
CA LYS A 320 2.94 18.51 21.41
C LYS A 320 3.74 19.78 21.16
N SER A 321 3.05 20.93 21.20
CA SER A 321 3.71 22.23 21.34
C SER A 321 4.53 22.28 22.63
N LYS A 322 5.75 22.80 22.57
CA LYS A 322 6.55 23.13 23.76
C LYS A 322 6.32 24.59 24.13
N GLY A 323 5.41 24.83 25.07
CA GLY A 323 5.34 26.13 25.74
C GLY A 323 6.59 26.34 26.60
N LEU A 324 7.20 27.53 26.52
CA LEU A 324 8.24 27.95 27.46
C LEU A 324 7.56 28.27 28.80
N GLY A 325 7.93 27.55 29.85
CA GLY A 325 7.57 27.90 31.22
C GLY A 325 8.54 28.94 31.77
N TYR A 326 8.05 30.14 32.07
CA TYR A 326 8.78 31.10 32.89
C TYR A 326 8.91 30.55 34.33
N ARG A 327 10.06 30.77 34.94
CA ARG A 327 10.36 30.38 36.32
C ARG A 327 10.25 31.60 37.22
N THR A 328 9.43 31.50 38.26
CA THR A 328 9.30 32.51 39.32
C THR A 328 9.64 31.87 40.66
N GLN A 329 10.54 32.53 41.39
CA GLN A 329 11.18 32.09 42.65
C GLN A 329 12.19 30.94 42.47
#